data_AF-A0A954H9S4-F1
#
_entry.id   AF-A0A954H9S4-F1
#
_cell.length_a   1.000
_cell.length_b   1.000
_cell.length_c   1.000
_cell.angle_alpha   90.00
_cell.angle_beta   90.00
_cell.angle_gamma   90.00
#
_symmetry.space_group_name_H-M   'P 1'
#
loop_
_entity.id
_entity.type
_entity.pdbx_description
1 polymer ?
#
loop_
_entity_poly.entity_id
_entity_poly.type
_entity_poly.pdbx_seq_one_letter_code
_entity_poly.pdbx_strand_id
1 'polypeptide(L)'
;MIRKINLTTTLTVAGFLLCSQLVHAASKDIVTTAVEAGKFNTLAKALDAAGLVSTLQGEGPFTVFAPTDEAFAKLPEGTLETLLKPENKELLTGILTYHVVAGKVDAATVINMSGAVSVNGQQIDIDVKDGTVMVDQSQVITADIECSNGVIHVINQVILPADMNLVETAVKAGSFKTLLAAAEAAGLAETLSSGGPFTIFAPTDDAFSKLPEGTLDSLLKPENKSKLVNILKYHVVNGRVYSSQALELGEAETLLGPSVKIKANDQGAFVNNSGLVSTDIDASNGVIHVIDTVLLPPEDQTAESTSAQQLIHKTLKTGSAYYNGGHHFACAQLYDQTTHKVLQMQPQALSPQTYKSMQAALNQSRHMSCSTSRAWTLRRALDTAYADLSKTQ
;
A
#
# COMPACT_ATOMS: atom_id res chain seq x y z
N MET A 1 -27.99 79.91 51.43
CA MET A 1 -29.36 79.85 50.90
C MET A 1 -29.63 78.41 50.50
N ILE A 2 -30.69 77.83 51.05
CA ILE A 2 -31.11 76.43 50.98
C ILE A 2 -31.56 76.07 49.55
N ARG A 3 -31.20 74.88 49.04
CA ARG A 3 -32.17 73.90 48.52
C ARG A 3 -31.53 72.54 48.18
N LYS A 4 -31.96 71.53 48.94
CA LYS A 4 -31.91 70.10 48.61
C LYS A 4 -32.90 69.82 47.48
N ILE A 5 -32.52 68.97 46.52
CA ILE A 5 -33.45 68.07 45.81
C ILE A 5 -32.72 66.72 45.62
N ASN A 6 -33.23 65.69 46.29
CA ASN A 6 -33.00 64.28 45.99
C ASN A 6 -34.08 63.85 44.99
N LEU A 7 -33.72 63.09 43.95
CA LEU A 7 -34.66 62.15 43.31
C LEU A 7 -33.91 61.02 42.58
N THR A 8 -33.82 59.89 43.28
CA THR A 8 -34.02 58.50 42.84
C THR A 8 -33.84 58.10 41.37
N THR A 9 -32.91 57.15 41.18
CA THR A 9 -33.12 55.81 40.58
C THR A 9 -33.49 55.71 39.09
N THR A 10 -32.55 55.21 38.27
CA THR A 10 -32.67 53.91 37.55
C THR A 10 -31.39 53.67 36.75
N LEU A 11 -30.60 52.69 37.20
CA LEU A 11 -29.45 52.16 36.49
C LEU A 11 -29.98 51.10 35.51
N THR A 12 -30.16 51.47 34.24
CA THR A 12 -30.40 50.49 33.18
C THR A 12 -29.08 49.82 32.86
N VAL A 13 -28.88 48.62 33.42
CA VAL A 13 -27.82 47.71 33.00
C VAL A 13 -28.16 47.28 31.57
N ALA A 14 -27.46 47.85 30.59
CA ALA A 14 -27.38 47.31 29.24
C ALA A 14 -26.57 45.99 29.33
N GLY A 15 -27.24 44.94 29.80
CA GLY A 15 -26.71 43.60 29.88
C GLY A 15 -26.59 43.01 28.49
N PHE A 16 -25.35 42.77 28.08
CA PHE A 16 -24.90 41.56 27.39
C PHE A 16 -25.99 40.82 26.59
N LEU A 17 -26.11 41.12 25.31
CA LEU A 17 -26.71 40.20 24.34
C LEU A 17 -25.93 40.23 23.03
N LEU A 18 -24.67 39.80 23.10
CA LEU A 18 -23.86 39.47 21.93
C LEU A 18 -23.10 38.14 22.14
N CYS A 19 -23.67 37.26 22.95
CA CYS A 19 -23.17 35.89 23.16
C CYS A 19 -24.29 34.89 22.87
N SER A 20 -24.72 34.80 21.60
CA SER A 20 -25.66 33.75 21.16
C SER A 20 -25.33 33.16 19.79
N GLN A 21 -24.18 33.49 19.20
CA GLN A 21 -23.75 32.89 17.92
C GLN A 21 -22.70 31.78 18.07
N LEU A 22 -22.12 31.58 19.26
CA LEU A 22 -21.08 30.55 19.48
C LEU A 22 -21.59 29.26 20.13
N VAL A 23 -22.87 29.17 20.51
CA VAL A 23 -23.44 27.99 21.21
C VAL A 23 -24.33 27.12 20.30
N HIS A 24 -24.57 27.52 19.05
CA HIS A 24 -25.55 26.86 18.17
C HIS A 24 -25.00 25.81 17.19
N ALA A 25 -23.67 25.67 17.07
CA ALA A 25 -23.06 24.69 16.17
C ALA A 25 -23.00 23.27 16.78
N ALA A 26 -22.79 23.16 18.10
CA ALA A 26 -22.53 21.88 18.76
C ALA A 26 -23.73 20.91 18.87
N SER A 27 -24.97 21.33 18.55
CA SER A 27 -26.15 20.45 18.65
C SER A 27 -26.63 19.87 17.33
N LYS A 28 -26.04 20.26 16.19
CA LYS A 28 -26.54 19.91 14.85
C LYS A 28 -25.53 19.03 14.12
N ASP A 29 -26.04 18.13 13.29
CA ASP A 29 -25.19 17.24 12.49
C ASP A 29 -24.44 18.02 11.39
N ILE A 30 -23.42 17.39 10.80
CA ILE A 30 -22.60 17.98 9.73
C ILE A 30 -23.45 18.49 8.56
N VAL A 31 -24.46 17.72 8.15
CA VAL A 31 -25.29 18.05 6.97
C VAL A 31 -26.16 19.27 7.23
N THR A 32 -26.83 19.32 8.38
CA THR A 32 -27.67 20.44 8.82
C THR A 32 -26.83 21.70 8.98
N THR A 33 -25.64 21.58 9.57
CA THR A 33 -24.71 22.71 9.73
C THR A 33 -24.25 23.25 8.37
N ALA A 34 -23.98 22.37 7.39
CA ALA A 34 -23.61 22.78 6.04
C ALA A 34 -24.77 23.49 5.30
N VAL A 35 -25.99 22.98 5.42
CA VAL A 35 -27.17 23.60 4.79
C VAL A 35 -27.48 24.98 5.41
N GLU A 36 -27.41 25.10 6.74
CA GLU A 36 -27.68 26.37 7.43
C GLU A 36 -26.60 27.43 7.19
N ALA A 37 -25.36 27.02 6.95
CA ALA A 37 -24.28 27.95 6.61
C ALA A 37 -24.49 28.61 5.23
N GLY A 38 -25.37 28.06 4.38
CA GLY A 38 -25.79 28.66 3.10
C GLY A 38 -24.71 28.78 2.03
N LYS A 39 -23.48 28.31 2.30
CA LYS A 39 -22.30 28.37 1.41
C LYS A 39 -21.88 27.00 0.85
N PHE A 40 -22.65 25.96 1.15
CA PHE A 40 -22.37 24.56 0.80
C PHE A 40 -23.51 23.91 0.01
N ASN A 41 -24.30 24.71 -0.72
CA ASN A 41 -25.48 24.19 -1.42
C ASN A 41 -25.11 23.17 -2.50
N THR A 42 -23.96 23.37 -3.15
CA THR A 42 -23.43 22.46 -4.17
C THR A 42 -22.99 21.14 -3.55
N LEU A 43 -22.33 21.19 -2.39
CA LEU A 43 -21.92 20.02 -1.63
C LEU A 43 -23.14 19.21 -1.15
N ALA A 44 -24.18 19.86 -0.62
CA ALA A 44 -25.41 19.19 -0.19
C ALA A 44 -26.09 18.44 -1.35
N LYS A 45 -26.21 19.07 -2.53
CA LYS A 45 -26.74 18.41 -3.74
C LYS A 45 -25.89 17.23 -4.19
N ALA A 46 -24.56 17.35 -4.09
CA ALA A 46 -23.64 16.26 -4.43
C ALA A 46 -23.80 15.07 -3.46
N LEU A 47 -23.95 15.33 -2.16
CA LEU A 47 -24.21 14.32 -1.14
C LEU A 47 -25.56 13.62 -1.36
N ASP A 48 -26.60 14.37 -1.72
CA ASP A 48 -27.91 13.83 -2.09
C ASP A 48 -27.80 12.90 -3.31
N ALA A 49 -27.11 13.35 -4.36
CA ALA A 49 -26.91 12.56 -5.58
C ALA A 49 -26.09 11.28 -5.34
N ALA A 50 -25.06 11.36 -4.47
CA ALA A 50 -24.26 10.20 -4.08
C ALA A 50 -24.99 9.27 -3.09
N GLY A 51 -26.00 9.76 -2.37
CA GLY A 51 -26.71 9.02 -1.33
C GLY A 51 -25.90 8.87 -0.04
N LEU A 52 -24.99 9.79 0.24
CA LEU A 52 -24.10 9.77 1.41
C LEU A 52 -24.67 10.53 2.62
N VAL A 53 -25.83 11.18 2.48
CA VAL A 53 -26.45 12.00 3.52
C VAL A 53 -26.69 11.18 4.81
N SER A 54 -27.27 9.99 4.69
CA SER A 54 -27.52 9.13 5.85
C SER A 54 -26.23 8.65 6.53
N THR A 55 -25.16 8.44 5.76
CA THR A 55 -23.84 8.05 6.29
C THR A 55 -23.21 9.18 7.09
N LEU A 56 -23.23 10.41 6.57
CA LEU A 56 -22.69 11.60 7.26
C LEU A 56 -23.59 12.12 8.38
N GLN A 57 -24.82 11.61 8.50
CA GLN A 57 -25.71 11.82 9.65
C GLN A 57 -25.59 10.71 10.71
N GLY A 58 -24.80 9.66 10.44
CA GLY A 58 -24.58 8.55 11.37
C GLY A 58 -23.84 8.95 12.65
N GLU A 59 -23.68 7.99 13.56
CA GLU A 59 -22.88 8.17 14.78
C GLU A 59 -21.41 8.39 14.39
N GLY A 60 -20.95 9.62 14.60
CA GLY A 60 -19.56 10.02 14.36
C GLY A 60 -18.59 9.51 15.43
N PRO A 61 -17.35 10.02 15.46
CA PRO A 61 -16.95 11.30 14.87
C PRO A 61 -16.44 11.20 13.42
N PHE A 62 -16.82 12.18 12.60
CA PHE A 62 -16.26 12.42 11.26
C PHE A 62 -15.58 13.78 11.17
N THR A 63 -14.56 13.90 10.32
CA THR A 63 -13.99 15.20 9.94
C THR A 63 -14.22 15.41 8.46
N VAL A 64 -14.86 16.52 8.08
CA VAL A 64 -15.22 16.81 6.69
C VAL A 64 -14.51 18.07 6.22
N PHE A 65 -13.70 17.92 5.17
CA PHE A 65 -13.14 19.05 4.44
C PHE A 65 -14.19 19.55 3.44
N ALA A 66 -14.95 20.56 3.79
CA ALA A 66 -16.10 21.04 3.01
C ALA A 66 -15.69 22.17 2.03
N PRO A 67 -15.68 21.93 0.72
CA PRO A 67 -15.46 22.99 -0.27
C PRO A 67 -16.67 23.92 -0.34
N THR A 68 -16.39 25.22 -0.38
CA THR A 68 -17.43 26.26 -0.59
C THR A 68 -18.01 26.22 -2.01
N ASP A 69 -19.18 26.82 -2.21
CA ASP A 69 -19.76 26.98 -3.56
C ASP A 69 -18.78 27.71 -4.52
N GLU A 70 -17.94 28.63 -4.01
CA GLU A 70 -16.87 29.28 -4.77
C GLU A 70 -15.73 28.31 -5.15
N ALA A 71 -15.42 27.33 -4.29
CA ALA A 71 -14.44 26.29 -4.59
C ALA A 71 -14.91 25.39 -5.73
N PHE A 72 -16.21 25.04 -5.77
CA PHE A 72 -16.79 24.30 -6.90
C PHE A 72 -16.79 25.11 -8.20
N ALA A 73 -16.98 26.43 -8.12
CA ALA A 73 -16.91 27.31 -9.29
C ALA A 73 -15.50 27.43 -9.90
N LYS A 74 -14.45 27.11 -9.14
CA LYS A 74 -13.06 27.06 -9.65
C LYS A 74 -12.75 25.78 -10.43
N LEU A 75 -13.62 24.76 -10.38
CA LEU A 75 -13.45 23.57 -11.20
C LEU A 75 -13.57 23.94 -12.68
N PRO A 76 -12.85 23.25 -13.58
CA PRO A 76 -13.00 23.46 -15.02
C PRO A 76 -14.47 23.30 -15.46
N GLU A 77 -14.93 24.17 -16.35
CA GLU A 77 -16.30 24.14 -16.86
C GLU A 77 -16.67 22.74 -17.39
N GLY A 78 -17.87 22.26 -17.03
CA GLY A 78 -18.35 20.92 -17.39
C GLY A 78 -17.91 19.78 -16.44
N THR A 79 -16.95 20.01 -15.53
CA THR A 79 -16.53 18.99 -14.55
C THR A 79 -17.65 18.65 -13.58
N LEU A 80 -18.26 19.67 -12.95
CA LEU A 80 -19.37 19.48 -12.00
C LEU A 80 -20.59 18.83 -12.66
N GLU A 81 -20.95 19.27 -13.86
CA GLU A 81 -22.08 18.69 -14.61
C GLU A 81 -21.83 17.23 -14.96
N THR A 82 -20.58 16.88 -15.29
CA THR A 82 -20.18 15.51 -15.55
C THR A 82 -20.25 14.67 -14.27
N LEU A 83 -19.74 15.18 -13.16
CA LEU A 83 -19.76 14.49 -11.86
C LEU A 83 -21.18 14.27 -11.32
N LEU A 84 -22.13 15.17 -11.60
CA LEU A 84 -23.53 15.04 -11.18
C LEU A 84 -24.35 14.10 -12.06
N LYS A 85 -23.81 13.57 -13.17
CA LYS A 85 -24.50 12.57 -13.98
C LYS A 85 -24.63 11.25 -13.19
N PRO A 86 -25.77 10.56 -13.31
CA PRO A 86 -25.98 9.28 -12.62
C PRO A 86 -24.95 8.20 -13.04
N GLU A 87 -24.44 8.29 -14.26
CA GLU A 87 -23.36 7.42 -14.78
C GLU A 87 -22.05 7.55 -13.99
N ASN A 88 -21.81 8.71 -13.37
CA ASN A 88 -20.59 9.03 -12.61
C ASN A 88 -20.81 8.99 -11.10
N LYS A 89 -21.90 8.37 -10.64
CA LYS A 89 -22.22 8.30 -9.21
C LYS A 89 -21.10 7.68 -8.38
N GLU A 90 -20.42 6.65 -8.90
CA GLU A 90 -19.29 6.01 -8.20
C GLU A 90 -18.10 6.97 -8.07
N LEU A 91 -17.77 7.71 -9.13
CA LEU A 91 -16.73 8.74 -9.10
C LEU A 91 -17.07 9.86 -8.11
N LEU A 92 -18.32 10.35 -8.12
CA LEU A 92 -18.80 11.35 -7.19
C LEU A 92 -18.72 10.86 -5.74
N THR A 93 -19.12 9.61 -5.49
CA THR A 93 -19.03 8.98 -4.18
C THR A 93 -17.57 8.87 -3.73
N GLY A 94 -16.66 8.53 -4.65
CA GLY A 94 -15.22 8.48 -4.38
C GLY A 94 -14.65 9.84 -3.99
N ILE A 95 -14.98 10.89 -4.74
CA ILE A 95 -14.54 12.26 -4.45
C ILE A 95 -15.10 12.74 -3.11
N LEU A 96 -16.38 12.50 -2.83
CA LEU A 96 -16.99 12.93 -1.57
C LEU A 96 -16.43 12.17 -0.37
N THR A 97 -16.18 10.86 -0.51
CA THR A 97 -15.52 10.08 0.56
C THR A 97 -14.04 10.45 0.74
N TYR A 98 -13.38 11.01 -0.28
CA TYR A 98 -12.03 11.56 -0.16
C TYR A 98 -11.99 12.82 0.72
N HIS A 99 -13.05 13.65 0.70
CA HIS A 99 -13.16 14.83 1.58
C HIS A 99 -13.49 14.49 3.04
N VAL A 100 -13.74 13.22 3.36
CA VAL A 100 -14.18 12.77 4.68
C VAL A 100 -13.09 11.92 5.30
N VAL A 101 -12.72 12.23 6.54
CA VAL A 101 -11.82 11.45 7.37
C VAL A 101 -12.62 10.86 8.53
N ALA A 102 -12.41 9.57 8.80
CA ALA A 102 -13.00 8.92 9.98
C ALA A 102 -12.23 9.35 11.24
N GLY A 103 -12.95 9.83 12.26
CA GLY A 103 -12.35 10.39 13.47
C GLY A 103 -12.56 11.90 13.63
N LYS A 104 -12.38 12.39 14.85
CA LYS A 104 -12.33 13.83 15.15
C LYS A 104 -10.88 14.30 15.00
N VAL A 105 -10.60 15.08 13.96
CA VAL A 105 -9.29 15.67 13.70
C VAL A 105 -9.42 17.19 13.75
N ASP A 106 -9.18 17.74 14.93
CA ASP A 106 -9.21 19.19 15.18
C ASP A 106 -7.98 19.86 14.56
N ALA A 107 -8.03 21.16 14.30
CA ALA A 107 -6.94 21.90 13.66
C ALA A 107 -5.61 21.76 14.41
N ALA A 108 -5.64 21.70 15.75
CA ALA A 108 -4.46 21.47 16.59
C ALA A 108 -3.80 20.09 16.36
N THR A 109 -4.58 19.09 15.96
CA THR A 109 -4.09 17.78 15.56
C THR A 109 -3.62 17.79 14.11
N VAL A 110 -4.40 18.43 13.22
CA VAL A 110 -4.08 18.60 11.79
C VAL A 110 -2.69 19.20 11.59
N ILE A 111 -2.32 20.26 12.33
CA ILE A 111 -1.01 20.93 12.20
C ILE A 111 0.20 20.05 12.58
N ASN A 112 -0.02 18.96 13.32
CA ASN A 112 1.04 18.04 13.75
C ASN A 112 1.06 16.74 12.93
N MET A 113 0.15 16.59 11.96
CA MET A 113 0.05 15.43 11.08
C MET A 113 0.60 15.78 9.71
N SER A 114 1.27 14.82 9.08
CA SER A 114 1.70 14.95 7.67
C SER A 114 0.58 14.61 6.68
N GLY A 115 -0.49 13.96 7.14
CA GLY A 115 -1.63 13.58 6.32
C GLY A 115 -2.65 12.76 7.10
N ALA A 116 -3.85 12.63 6.53
CA ALA A 116 -4.95 11.87 7.13
C ALA A 116 -5.55 10.90 6.10
N VAL A 117 -5.80 9.65 6.51
CA VAL A 117 -6.42 8.66 5.63
C VAL A 117 -7.91 8.96 5.51
N SER A 118 -8.37 9.27 4.29
CA SER A 118 -9.78 9.49 3.98
C SER A 118 -10.59 8.20 4.03
N VAL A 119 -11.91 8.32 4.04
CA VAL A 119 -12.84 7.18 3.94
C VAL A 119 -12.71 6.47 2.59
N ASN A 120 -12.22 7.16 1.56
CA ASN A 120 -11.88 6.56 0.27
C ASN A 120 -10.66 5.63 0.34
N GLY A 121 -9.86 5.71 1.42
CA GLY A 121 -8.63 4.93 1.62
C GLY A 121 -7.36 5.61 1.10
N GLN A 122 -7.49 6.69 0.34
CA GLN A 122 -6.38 7.55 -0.07
C GLN A 122 -6.02 8.54 1.06
N GLN A 123 -4.76 8.94 1.13
CA GLN A 123 -4.30 9.94 2.09
C GLN A 123 -4.61 11.33 1.54
N ILE A 124 -5.03 12.20 2.45
CA ILE A 124 -5.11 13.64 2.22
C ILE A 124 -3.84 14.21 2.83
N ASP A 125 -3.02 14.87 2.02
CA ASP A 125 -1.77 15.46 2.51
C ASP A 125 -2.08 16.74 3.28
N ILE A 126 -1.43 16.91 4.43
CA ILE A 126 -1.62 18.06 5.29
C ILE A 126 -0.27 18.74 5.46
N ASP A 127 -0.22 20.01 5.08
CA ASP A 127 0.99 20.83 5.19
C ASP A 127 0.64 22.20 5.82
N VAL A 128 1.58 22.79 6.54
CA VAL A 128 1.40 24.11 7.15
C VAL A 128 2.38 25.08 6.51
N LYS A 129 1.90 25.91 5.59
CA LYS A 129 2.69 26.94 4.89
C LYS A 129 2.35 28.31 5.44
N ASP A 130 3.34 29.04 5.94
CA ASP A 130 3.21 30.40 6.42
C ASP A 130 2.10 30.60 7.48
N GLY A 131 1.93 29.61 8.37
CA GLY A 131 0.89 29.62 9.41
C GLY A 131 -0.52 29.29 8.91
N THR A 132 -0.65 28.87 7.66
CA THR A 132 -1.91 28.45 7.03
C THR A 132 -1.90 26.95 6.78
N VAL A 133 -2.98 26.27 7.18
CA VAL A 133 -3.16 24.84 6.91
C VAL A 133 -3.58 24.63 5.46
N MET A 134 -2.80 23.81 4.76
CA MET A 134 -3.04 23.34 3.41
C MET A 134 -3.42 21.87 3.47
N VAL A 135 -4.47 21.52 2.73
CA VAL A 135 -5.00 20.17 2.58
C VAL A 135 -4.89 19.85 1.09
N ASP A 136 -3.94 18.98 0.75
CA ASP A 136 -3.36 18.82 -0.59
C ASP A 136 -2.88 20.17 -1.16
N GLN A 137 -3.64 20.73 -2.11
CA GLN A 137 -3.40 22.04 -2.74
C GLN A 137 -4.45 23.08 -2.32
N SER A 138 -5.34 22.73 -1.40
CA SER A 138 -6.47 23.53 -0.96
C SER A 138 -6.19 24.20 0.37
N GLN A 139 -6.53 25.48 0.50
CA GLN A 139 -6.35 26.24 1.74
C GLN A 139 -7.55 26.04 2.65
N VAL A 140 -7.32 25.78 3.93
CA VAL A 140 -8.37 25.83 4.95
C VAL A 140 -8.68 27.29 5.27
N ILE A 141 -9.90 27.74 4.93
CA ILE A 141 -10.40 29.10 5.18
C ILE A 141 -10.89 29.24 6.63
N THR A 142 -11.67 28.27 7.07
CA THR A 142 -12.29 28.23 8.40
C THR A 142 -12.12 26.82 8.95
N ALA A 143 -11.41 26.68 10.06
CA ALA A 143 -11.23 25.41 10.73
C ALA A 143 -12.14 25.28 11.96
N ASP A 144 -12.27 24.06 12.49
CA ASP A 144 -12.89 23.74 13.79
C ASP A 144 -14.37 24.13 13.93
N ILE A 145 -15.17 23.92 12.88
CA ILE A 145 -16.64 24.04 13.00
C ILE A 145 -17.16 22.78 13.68
N GLU A 146 -17.41 22.85 14.99
CA GLU A 146 -17.94 21.74 15.78
C GLU A 146 -19.38 21.39 15.39
N CYS A 147 -19.62 20.12 15.13
CA CYS A 147 -20.92 19.52 14.87
C CYS A 147 -21.18 18.41 15.90
N SER A 148 -22.45 17.99 16.06
CA SER A 148 -22.82 16.93 17.02
C SER A 148 -22.18 15.58 16.72
N ASN A 149 -21.83 15.32 15.45
CA ASN A 149 -21.23 14.07 14.99
C ASN A 149 -19.85 14.26 14.32
N GLY A 150 -19.16 15.38 14.57
CA GLY A 150 -17.85 15.62 13.96
C GLY A 150 -17.38 17.07 13.91
N VAL A 151 -16.47 17.34 12.98
CA VAL A 151 -15.89 18.67 12.72
C VAL A 151 -15.89 18.96 11.22
N ILE A 152 -16.20 20.20 10.85
CA ILE A 152 -16.08 20.67 9.47
C ILE A 152 -14.90 21.64 9.36
N HIS A 153 -14.03 21.40 8.37
CA HIS A 153 -12.99 22.32 7.93
C HIS A 153 -13.35 22.85 6.54
N VAL A 154 -13.53 24.16 6.42
CA VAL A 154 -13.93 24.81 5.17
C VAL A 154 -12.71 25.02 4.29
N ILE A 155 -12.75 24.52 3.06
CA ILE A 155 -11.64 24.60 2.10
C ILE A 155 -12.00 25.45 0.87
N ASN A 156 -10.98 26.05 0.25
CA ASN A 156 -11.15 27.01 -0.85
C ASN A 156 -11.07 26.42 -2.26
N GLN A 157 -10.75 25.12 -2.38
CA GLN A 157 -10.72 24.31 -3.60
C GLN A 157 -11.22 22.90 -3.29
N VAL A 158 -11.82 22.24 -4.28
CA VAL A 158 -12.23 20.83 -4.18
C VAL A 158 -10.98 19.95 -4.27
N ILE A 159 -10.77 19.06 -3.30
CA ILE A 159 -9.66 18.11 -3.34
C ILE A 159 -10.09 16.89 -4.15
N LEU A 160 -9.22 16.42 -5.06
CA LEU A 160 -9.54 15.32 -5.96
C LEU A 160 -8.64 14.13 -5.64
N PRO A 161 -9.20 12.92 -5.43
CA PRO A 161 -8.40 11.72 -5.26
C PRO A 161 -7.62 11.40 -6.53
N ALA A 162 -6.55 10.62 -6.39
CA ALA A 162 -5.82 10.07 -7.53
C ALA A 162 -6.73 9.13 -8.34
N ASP A 163 -6.89 9.43 -9.62
CA ASP A 163 -7.72 8.69 -10.58
C ASP A 163 -6.92 7.62 -11.35
N MET A 164 -5.65 7.90 -11.62
CA MET A 164 -4.75 7.00 -12.34
C MET A 164 -4.30 5.81 -11.50
N ASN A 165 -4.26 4.63 -12.11
CA ASN A 165 -3.71 3.44 -11.45
C ASN A 165 -2.17 3.48 -11.37
N LEU A 166 -1.59 2.55 -10.60
CA LEU A 166 -0.13 2.47 -10.38
C LEU A 166 0.69 2.46 -11.69
N VAL A 167 0.21 1.75 -12.71
CA VAL A 167 0.89 1.65 -14.01
C VAL A 167 0.80 2.96 -14.78
N GLU A 168 -0.39 3.56 -14.83
CA GLU A 168 -0.63 4.87 -15.47
C GLU A 168 0.17 5.99 -14.80
N THR A 169 0.20 6.02 -13.47
CA THR A 169 0.98 6.97 -12.68
C THR A 169 2.47 6.82 -12.99
N ALA A 170 2.98 5.59 -13.09
CA ALA A 170 4.37 5.34 -13.48
C ALA A 170 4.67 5.77 -14.93
N VAL A 171 3.74 5.54 -15.87
CA VAL A 171 3.88 6.00 -17.27
C VAL A 171 3.94 7.53 -17.33
N LYS A 172 3.06 8.22 -16.61
CA LYS A 172 3.00 9.69 -16.57
C LYS A 172 4.26 10.31 -15.96
N ALA A 173 4.84 9.68 -14.95
CA ALA A 173 6.09 10.12 -14.35
C ALA A 173 7.30 9.99 -15.30
N GLY A 174 7.27 9.06 -16.26
CA GLY A 174 8.23 8.97 -17.36
C GLY A 174 9.63 8.44 -17.00
N SER A 175 9.94 8.26 -15.71
CA SER A 175 11.24 7.81 -15.17
C SER A 175 11.31 6.30 -14.83
N PHE A 176 10.30 5.53 -15.25
CA PHE A 176 10.11 4.12 -14.88
C PHE A 176 10.04 3.19 -16.10
N LYS A 177 10.67 3.57 -17.22
CA LYS A 177 10.53 2.83 -18.49
C LYS A 177 11.03 1.39 -18.36
N THR A 178 12.15 1.20 -17.67
CA THR A 178 12.75 -0.12 -17.43
C THR A 178 11.87 -0.99 -16.53
N LEU A 179 11.28 -0.39 -15.50
CA LEU A 179 10.37 -1.07 -14.57
C LEU A 179 9.09 -1.54 -15.29
N LEU A 180 8.50 -0.67 -16.12
CA LEU A 180 7.30 -0.99 -16.90
C LEU A 180 7.57 -2.14 -17.87
N ALA A 181 8.67 -2.08 -18.62
CA ALA A 181 9.08 -3.16 -19.53
C ALA A 181 9.31 -4.48 -18.78
N ALA A 182 9.92 -4.42 -17.58
CA ALA A 182 10.10 -5.60 -16.73
C ALA A 182 8.76 -6.16 -16.23
N ALA A 183 7.83 -5.31 -15.80
CA ALA A 183 6.50 -5.70 -15.33
C ALA A 183 5.66 -6.34 -16.44
N GLU A 184 5.74 -5.82 -17.66
CA GLU A 184 5.13 -6.40 -18.86
C GLU A 184 5.74 -7.77 -19.20
N ALA A 185 7.08 -7.87 -19.23
CA ALA A 185 7.77 -9.13 -19.50
C ALA A 185 7.45 -10.22 -18.45
N ALA A 186 7.27 -9.80 -17.19
CA ALA A 186 6.87 -10.65 -16.08
C ALA A 186 5.38 -11.03 -16.09
N GLY A 187 4.54 -10.31 -16.83
CA GLY A 187 3.08 -10.49 -16.83
C GLY A 187 2.40 -9.97 -15.55
N LEU A 188 3.03 -9.03 -14.85
CA LEU A 188 2.50 -8.42 -13.62
C LEU A 188 1.79 -7.09 -13.86
N ALA A 189 1.95 -6.47 -15.03
CA ALA A 189 1.36 -5.17 -15.34
C ALA A 189 -0.16 -5.14 -15.15
N GLU A 190 -0.87 -6.18 -15.60
CA GLU A 190 -2.34 -6.28 -15.42
C GLU A 190 -2.71 -6.40 -13.94
N THR A 191 -2.02 -7.26 -13.19
CA THR A 191 -2.25 -7.41 -11.74
C THR A 191 -2.00 -6.10 -10.98
N LEU A 192 -0.97 -5.34 -11.36
CA LEU A 192 -0.65 -4.06 -10.74
C LEU A 192 -1.57 -2.91 -11.20
N SER A 193 -2.29 -3.06 -12.31
CA SER A 193 -3.24 -2.07 -12.81
C SER A 193 -4.65 -2.28 -12.25
N SER A 194 -5.12 -3.53 -12.16
CA SER A 194 -6.50 -3.84 -11.73
C SER A 194 -6.61 -4.36 -10.30
N GLY A 195 -5.54 -4.90 -9.74
CA GLY A 195 -5.49 -5.36 -8.35
C GLY A 195 -5.18 -4.23 -7.39
N GLY A 196 -5.29 -4.49 -6.09
CA GLY A 196 -4.88 -3.57 -5.03
C GLY A 196 -5.82 -3.62 -3.83
N PRO A 197 -5.51 -2.86 -2.77
CA PRO A 197 -4.43 -1.88 -2.68
C PRO A 197 -3.00 -2.47 -2.65
N PHE A 198 -2.05 -1.85 -3.35
CA PHE A 198 -0.62 -2.20 -3.29
C PHE A 198 0.28 -1.02 -2.95
N THR A 199 1.45 -1.30 -2.38
CA THR A 199 2.53 -0.32 -2.24
C THR A 199 3.72 -0.78 -3.06
N ILE A 200 4.18 0.04 -4.01
CA ILE A 200 5.29 -0.30 -4.91
C ILE A 200 6.50 0.57 -4.57
N PHE A 201 7.62 -0.08 -4.27
CA PHE A 201 8.93 0.57 -4.26
C PHE A 201 9.46 0.61 -5.70
N ALA A 202 9.24 1.71 -6.42
CA ALA A 202 9.54 1.82 -7.84
C ALA A 202 10.98 2.32 -8.08
N PRO A 203 11.90 1.47 -8.56
CA PRO A 203 13.25 1.91 -8.94
C PRO A 203 13.18 2.78 -10.20
N THR A 204 13.90 3.91 -10.16
CA THR A 204 14.10 4.77 -11.34
C THR A 204 14.98 4.10 -12.39
N ASP A 205 14.96 4.58 -13.63
CA ASP A 205 15.88 4.12 -14.68
C ASP A 205 17.36 4.29 -14.28
N ASP A 206 17.69 5.30 -13.47
CA ASP A 206 19.02 5.49 -12.88
C ASP A 206 19.37 4.39 -11.86
N ALA A 207 18.39 3.91 -11.10
CA ALA A 207 18.56 2.80 -10.17
C ALA A 207 18.92 1.49 -10.90
N PHE A 208 18.32 1.24 -12.07
CA PHE A 208 18.70 0.12 -12.92
C PHE A 208 20.09 0.27 -13.51
N SER A 209 20.50 1.50 -13.82
CA SER A 209 21.83 1.80 -14.37
C SER A 209 22.97 1.58 -13.35
N LYS A 210 22.67 1.58 -12.05
CA LYS A 210 23.63 1.22 -10.99
C LYS A 210 23.90 -0.29 -10.89
N LEU A 211 23.09 -1.13 -11.54
CA LEU A 211 23.33 -2.57 -11.56
C LEU A 211 24.58 -2.90 -12.40
N PRO A 212 25.35 -3.94 -12.05
CA PRO A 212 26.49 -4.35 -12.85
C PRO A 212 26.08 -4.65 -14.30
N GLU A 213 26.88 -4.19 -15.26
CA GLU A 213 26.61 -4.40 -16.69
C GLU A 213 26.35 -5.89 -17.00
N GLY A 214 25.31 -6.14 -17.80
CA GLY A 214 24.84 -7.49 -18.14
C GLY A 214 23.90 -8.14 -17.12
N THR A 215 23.70 -7.57 -15.93
CA THR A 215 22.72 -8.08 -14.95
C THR A 215 21.29 -7.90 -15.47
N LEU A 216 20.96 -6.70 -15.95
CA LEU A 216 19.62 -6.41 -16.50
C LEU A 216 19.33 -7.27 -17.74
N ASP A 217 20.28 -7.34 -18.68
CA ASP A 217 20.13 -8.16 -19.88
C ASP A 217 19.97 -9.64 -19.53
N SER A 218 20.67 -10.13 -18.50
CA SER A 218 20.48 -11.48 -18.00
C SER A 218 19.09 -11.67 -17.40
N LEU A 219 18.58 -10.72 -16.60
CA LEU A 219 17.26 -10.78 -15.98
C LEU A 219 16.11 -10.69 -16.99
N LEU A 220 16.29 -9.97 -18.10
CA LEU A 220 15.31 -9.84 -19.17
C LEU A 220 15.27 -11.05 -20.12
N LYS A 221 16.23 -11.98 -20.04
CA LYS A 221 16.19 -13.22 -20.83
C LYS A 221 14.99 -14.07 -20.41
N PRO A 222 14.32 -14.76 -21.36
CA PRO A 222 13.20 -15.66 -21.06
C PRO A 222 13.54 -16.71 -19.99
N GLU A 223 14.77 -17.20 -19.99
CA GLU A 223 15.32 -18.18 -19.03
C GLU A 223 15.30 -17.67 -17.58
N ASN A 224 15.37 -16.36 -17.36
CA ASN A 224 15.39 -15.74 -16.04
C ASN A 224 14.06 -15.07 -15.66
N LYS A 225 12.99 -15.26 -16.44
CA LYS A 225 11.67 -14.67 -16.17
C LYS A 225 11.17 -14.94 -14.76
N SER A 226 11.38 -16.14 -14.22
CA SER A 226 11.00 -16.46 -12.84
C SER A 226 11.75 -15.62 -11.80
N LYS A 227 13.02 -15.30 -12.05
CA LYS A 227 13.80 -14.41 -11.17
C LYS A 227 13.28 -12.98 -11.26
N LEU A 228 12.95 -12.52 -12.47
CA LEU A 228 12.39 -11.19 -12.69
C LEU A 228 11.05 -11.03 -11.95
N VAL A 229 10.15 -12.01 -12.04
CA VAL A 229 8.89 -12.04 -11.29
C VAL A 229 9.16 -11.93 -9.79
N ASN A 230 10.13 -12.67 -9.25
CA ASN A 230 10.47 -12.63 -7.83
C ASN A 230 11.05 -11.28 -7.40
N ILE A 231 11.92 -10.68 -8.23
CA ILE A 231 12.45 -9.33 -7.98
C ILE A 231 11.30 -8.32 -7.95
N LEU A 232 10.38 -8.36 -8.92
CA LEU A 232 9.24 -7.44 -8.94
C LEU A 232 8.31 -7.66 -7.74
N LYS A 233 8.01 -8.91 -7.37
CA LYS A 233 7.24 -9.21 -6.14
C LYS A 233 7.92 -8.70 -4.88
N TYR A 234 9.25 -8.66 -4.84
CA TYR A 234 10.02 -8.11 -3.71
C TYR A 234 9.92 -6.59 -3.61
N HIS A 235 9.59 -5.89 -4.70
CA HIS A 235 9.34 -4.44 -4.70
C HIS A 235 7.89 -4.11 -4.36
N VAL A 236 6.99 -5.09 -4.28
CA VAL A 236 5.56 -4.87 -4.06
C VAL A 236 5.17 -5.37 -2.68
N VAL A 237 4.47 -4.54 -1.93
CA VAL A 237 3.88 -4.83 -0.62
C VAL A 237 2.36 -4.81 -0.76
N ASN A 238 1.68 -5.71 -0.05
CA ASN A 238 0.22 -5.73 -0.03
C ASN A 238 -0.34 -4.65 0.91
N GLY A 239 -1.34 -3.91 0.47
CA GLY A 239 -1.91 -2.79 1.21
C GLY A 239 -1.34 -1.43 0.82
N ARG A 240 -2.00 -0.36 1.28
CA ARG A 240 -1.49 1.02 1.21
C ARG A 240 -0.65 1.28 2.44
N VAL A 241 0.63 1.53 2.24
CA VAL A 241 1.58 1.86 3.31
C VAL A 241 2.28 3.16 2.93
N TYR A 242 1.91 4.23 3.62
CA TYR A 242 2.55 5.55 3.47
C TYR A 242 3.88 5.59 4.25
N SER A 243 4.73 6.55 3.93
CA SER A 243 6.07 6.68 4.51
C SER A 243 6.05 6.81 6.04
N SER A 244 5.12 7.58 6.59
CA SER A 244 4.93 7.74 8.04
C SER A 244 4.62 6.41 8.72
N GLN A 245 3.64 5.67 8.21
CA GLN A 245 3.25 4.35 8.71
C GLN A 245 4.36 3.31 8.53
N ALA A 246 5.05 3.35 7.39
CA ALA A 246 6.18 2.48 7.10
C ALA A 246 7.33 2.67 8.09
N LEU A 247 7.59 3.90 8.51
CA LEU A 247 8.63 4.23 9.49
C LEU A 247 8.27 3.79 10.91
N GLU A 248 6.99 3.84 11.27
CA GLU A 248 6.50 3.32 12.56
C GLU A 248 6.58 1.80 12.64
N LEU A 249 6.22 1.10 11.55
CA LEU A 249 6.30 -0.36 11.46
C LEU A 249 7.73 -0.87 11.39
N GLY A 250 8.63 -0.14 10.72
CA GLY A 250 10.04 -0.48 10.56
C GLY A 250 10.33 -1.66 9.62
N GLU A 251 9.32 -2.44 9.26
CA GLU A 251 9.40 -3.50 8.25
C GLU A 251 8.04 -3.72 7.55
N ALA A 252 8.09 -4.18 6.30
CA ALA A 252 6.91 -4.48 5.49
C ALA A 252 7.06 -5.81 4.75
N GLU A 253 6.05 -6.68 4.84
CA GLU A 253 6.03 -7.97 4.15
C GLU A 253 5.77 -7.78 2.65
N THR A 254 6.66 -8.31 1.81
CA THR A 254 6.53 -8.19 0.34
C THR A 254 5.65 -9.31 -0.21
N LEU A 255 5.15 -9.16 -1.45
CA LEU A 255 4.43 -10.22 -2.17
C LEU A 255 5.30 -11.46 -2.44
N LEU A 256 6.61 -11.36 -2.28
CA LEU A 256 7.52 -12.51 -2.35
C LEU A 256 7.54 -13.30 -1.02
N GLY A 257 7.18 -12.66 0.10
CA GLY A 257 7.25 -13.24 1.46
C GLY A 257 8.29 -12.55 2.35
N PRO A 258 9.59 -12.47 1.97
CA PRO A 258 10.58 -11.80 2.80
C PRO A 258 10.25 -10.31 2.98
N SER A 259 10.35 -9.82 4.22
CA SER A 259 10.11 -8.41 4.51
C SER A 259 11.25 -7.51 4.06
N VAL A 260 10.91 -6.28 3.69
CA VAL A 260 11.86 -5.18 3.52
C VAL A 260 11.91 -4.36 4.81
N LYS A 261 13.10 -3.94 5.21
CA LYS A 261 13.30 -3.11 6.41
C LYS A 261 13.24 -1.65 6.02
N ILE A 262 12.46 -0.85 6.73
CA ILE A 262 12.26 0.56 6.43
C ILE A 262 12.83 1.36 7.60
N LYS A 263 13.72 2.31 7.30
CA LYS A 263 14.41 3.11 8.31
C LYS A 263 14.57 4.53 7.81
N ALA A 264 14.39 5.51 8.70
CA ALA A 264 14.81 6.88 8.46
C ALA A 264 16.04 7.20 9.33
N ASN A 265 16.95 7.99 8.79
CA ASN A 265 18.06 8.60 9.50
C ASN A 265 18.22 10.06 9.05
N ASP A 266 19.23 10.76 9.57
CA ASP A 266 19.50 12.17 9.23
C ASP A 266 19.79 12.42 7.73
N GLN A 267 20.06 11.37 6.95
CA GLN A 267 20.34 11.41 5.52
C GLN A 267 19.11 11.08 4.64
N GLY A 268 17.98 10.68 5.24
CA GLY A 268 16.73 10.39 4.53
C GLY A 268 16.08 9.06 4.95
N ALA A 269 15.04 8.67 4.21
CA ALA A 269 14.37 7.38 4.37
C ALA A 269 15.01 6.32 3.46
N PHE A 270 15.14 5.09 3.97
CA PHE A 270 15.77 3.97 3.31
C PHE A 270 14.90 2.72 3.43
N VAL A 271 14.79 1.97 2.33
CA VAL A 271 14.26 0.61 2.29
C VAL A 271 15.44 -0.34 2.06
N ASN A 272 15.72 -1.17 3.05
CA ASN A 272 16.95 -1.95 3.19
C ASN A 272 18.19 -1.04 3.08
N ASN A 273 18.87 -1.05 1.93
CA ASN A 273 20.03 -0.21 1.61
C ASN A 273 19.74 0.76 0.45
N SER A 274 18.49 0.88 0.02
CA SER A 274 18.05 1.74 -1.08
C SER A 274 17.46 3.03 -0.53
N GLY A 275 17.90 4.17 -1.06
CA GLY A 275 17.40 5.48 -0.65
C GLY A 275 16.07 5.81 -1.30
N LEU A 276 15.15 6.40 -0.55
CA LEU A 276 13.87 6.90 -1.06
C LEU A 276 14.09 8.29 -1.64
N VAL A 277 13.85 8.44 -2.94
CA VAL A 277 14.00 9.70 -3.68
C VAL A 277 12.74 10.54 -3.56
N SER A 278 11.58 9.90 -3.65
CA SER A 278 10.26 10.51 -3.50
C SER A 278 9.34 9.49 -2.84
N THR A 279 8.49 9.94 -1.94
CA THR A 279 7.57 9.06 -1.20
C THR A 279 6.12 9.48 -1.44
N ASP A 280 5.19 8.60 -1.07
CA ASP A 280 3.77 8.92 -0.95
C ASP A 280 3.11 9.40 -2.25
N ILE A 281 3.52 8.85 -3.40
CA ILE A 281 2.85 9.13 -4.67
C ILE A 281 1.57 8.29 -4.72
N ASP A 282 0.42 8.93 -4.55
CA ASP A 282 -0.88 8.28 -4.57
C ASP A 282 -1.31 7.84 -5.98
N ALA A 283 -1.87 6.63 -6.05
CA ALA A 283 -2.55 6.08 -7.22
C ALA A 283 -3.93 5.54 -6.79
N SER A 284 -4.85 5.32 -7.72
CA SER A 284 -6.20 4.85 -7.41
C SER A 284 -6.21 3.49 -6.70
N ASN A 285 -5.28 2.61 -7.04
CA ASN A 285 -5.15 1.26 -6.49
C ASN A 285 -3.90 1.04 -5.61
N GLY A 286 -3.24 2.10 -5.15
CA GLY A 286 -2.06 1.95 -4.31
C GLY A 286 -1.23 3.20 -4.06
N VAL A 287 -0.01 3.00 -3.58
CA VAL A 287 0.99 4.04 -3.31
C VAL A 287 2.32 3.67 -3.97
N ILE A 288 3.03 4.65 -4.53
CA ILE A 288 4.36 4.49 -5.11
C ILE A 288 5.39 5.23 -4.25
N HIS A 289 6.43 4.52 -3.84
CA HIS A 289 7.64 5.09 -3.26
C HIS A 289 8.79 4.93 -4.24
N VAL A 290 9.38 6.03 -4.67
CA VAL A 290 10.46 6.05 -5.65
C VAL A 290 11.77 5.76 -4.94
N ILE A 291 12.51 4.77 -5.44
CA ILE A 291 13.78 4.34 -4.86
C ILE A 291 14.94 4.53 -5.85
N ASP A 292 16.13 4.74 -5.30
CA ASP A 292 17.35 5.04 -6.06
C ASP A 292 18.18 3.79 -6.42
N THR A 293 17.83 2.62 -5.87
CA THR A 293 18.56 1.36 -6.03
C THR A 293 17.58 0.19 -6.10
N VAL A 294 17.77 -0.74 -7.03
CA VAL A 294 16.91 -1.92 -7.19
C VAL A 294 17.05 -2.86 -5.98
N LEU A 295 15.92 -3.26 -5.39
CA LEU A 295 15.86 -4.22 -4.29
C LEU A 295 16.06 -5.63 -4.82
N LEU A 296 17.18 -6.25 -4.47
CA LEU A 296 17.44 -7.65 -4.76
C LEU A 296 17.01 -8.50 -3.56
N PRO A 297 16.13 -9.51 -3.75
CA PRO A 297 15.78 -10.42 -2.68
C PRO A 297 17.02 -11.19 -2.23
N PRO A 298 17.15 -11.54 -0.93
CA PRO A 298 18.29 -12.30 -0.43
C PRO A 298 18.44 -13.61 -1.21
N GLU A 299 19.67 -13.91 -1.65
CA GLU A 299 20.00 -15.00 -2.60
C GLU A 299 19.42 -16.37 -2.20
N ASP A 300 19.21 -16.58 -0.90
CA ASP A 300 18.69 -17.84 -0.34
C ASP A 300 17.21 -18.12 -0.65
N GLN A 301 16.46 -17.11 -1.16
CA GLN A 301 15.01 -17.19 -1.37
C GLN A 301 14.52 -16.69 -2.74
N THR A 302 15.40 -16.59 -3.73
CA THR A 302 15.01 -16.39 -5.16
C THR A 302 14.24 -17.59 -5.76
N ALA A 303 13.80 -18.54 -4.94
CA ALA A 303 13.25 -19.83 -5.31
C ALA A 303 11.84 -20.09 -4.73
N GLU A 304 10.93 -19.13 -4.87
CA GLU A 304 9.47 -19.41 -4.88
C GLU A 304 9.00 -19.86 -6.29
N SER A 305 9.84 -20.65 -6.94
CA SER A 305 9.44 -21.94 -7.49
C SER A 305 10.67 -22.81 -7.25
N THR A 306 10.76 -23.51 -6.11
CA THR A 306 11.83 -24.50 -5.98
C THR A 306 11.49 -25.60 -6.97
N SER A 307 12.00 -25.49 -8.20
CA SER A 307 11.91 -26.56 -9.19
C SER A 307 12.37 -27.85 -8.51
N ALA A 308 11.79 -29.00 -8.85
CA ALA A 308 12.21 -30.28 -8.27
C ALA A 308 13.74 -30.43 -8.30
N GLN A 309 14.38 -29.90 -9.34
CA GLN A 309 15.83 -29.85 -9.52
C GLN A 309 16.56 -29.03 -8.44
N GLN A 310 16.10 -27.82 -8.12
CA GLN A 310 16.70 -26.99 -7.06
C GLN A 310 16.49 -27.58 -5.67
N LEU A 311 15.31 -28.17 -5.42
CA LEU A 311 15.00 -28.85 -4.16
C LEU A 311 15.96 -30.02 -3.96
N ILE A 312 16.13 -30.82 -5.01
CA ILE A 312 17.11 -31.91 -5.01
C ILE A 312 18.51 -31.35 -4.76
N HIS A 313 18.98 -30.37 -5.53
CA HIS A 313 20.33 -29.82 -5.36
C HIS A 313 20.63 -29.33 -3.93
N LYS A 314 19.71 -28.57 -3.33
CA LYS A 314 19.84 -28.08 -1.94
C LYS A 314 19.89 -29.24 -0.95
N THR A 315 18.98 -30.20 -1.09
CA THR A 315 18.96 -31.40 -0.25
C THR A 315 20.24 -32.21 -0.38
N LEU A 316 20.79 -32.36 -1.60
CA LEU A 316 22.02 -33.09 -1.85
C LEU A 316 23.23 -32.45 -1.18
N LYS A 317 23.33 -31.12 -1.21
CA LYS A 317 24.38 -30.35 -0.52
C LYS A 317 24.26 -30.51 1.00
N THR A 318 23.10 -30.21 1.56
CA THR A 318 22.84 -30.30 3.01
C THR A 318 22.98 -31.72 3.54
N GLY A 319 22.45 -32.70 2.81
CA GLY A 319 22.53 -34.12 3.18
C GLY A 319 23.96 -34.65 3.15
N SER A 320 24.80 -34.20 2.20
CA SER A 320 26.23 -34.57 2.18
C SER A 320 26.98 -34.06 3.42
N ALA A 321 26.66 -32.85 3.90
CA ALA A 321 27.22 -32.31 5.12
C ALA A 321 26.81 -33.12 6.36
N TYR A 322 25.51 -33.47 6.48
CA TYR A 322 25.04 -34.33 7.56
C TYR A 322 25.69 -35.71 7.54
N TYR A 323 25.87 -36.29 6.35
CA TYR A 323 26.51 -37.59 6.19
C TYR A 323 27.97 -37.55 6.63
N ASN A 324 28.74 -36.57 6.16
CA ASN A 324 30.15 -36.40 6.51
C ASN A 324 30.35 -36.06 8.00
N GLY A 325 29.35 -35.42 8.63
CA GLY A 325 29.33 -35.17 10.07
C GLY A 325 28.90 -36.38 10.93
N GLY A 326 28.68 -37.57 10.34
CA GLY A 326 28.27 -38.77 11.07
C GLY A 326 26.77 -38.84 11.39
N HIS A 327 25.97 -37.85 10.98
CA HIS A 327 24.52 -37.79 11.22
C HIS A 327 23.73 -38.55 10.14
N HIS A 328 24.05 -39.83 9.96
CA HIS A 328 23.51 -40.64 8.85
C HIS A 328 21.99 -40.81 8.92
N PHE A 329 21.40 -40.84 10.12
CA PHE A 329 19.95 -40.93 10.30
C PHE A 329 19.23 -39.66 9.84
N ALA A 330 19.73 -38.47 10.24
CA ALA A 330 19.18 -37.18 9.81
C ALA A 330 19.33 -36.99 8.29
N CYS A 331 20.48 -37.41 7.73
CA CYS A 331 20.71 -37.44 6.29
C CYS A 331 19.66 -38.30 5.56
N ALA A 332 19.42 -39.53 6.04
CA ALA A 332 18.43 -40.43 5.45
C ALA A 332 17.00 -39.86 5.54
N GLN A 333 16.62 -39.24 6.67
CA GLN A 333 15.30 -38.60 6.81
C GLN A 333 15.13 -37.42 5.84
N LEU A 334 16.16 -36.57 5.72
CA LEU A 334 16.14 -35.43 4.81
C LEU A 334 15.96 -35.87 3.34
N TYR A 335 16.68 -36.92 2.93
CA TYR A 335 16.53 -37.48 1.58
C TYR A 335 15.16 -38.13 1.37
N ASP A 336 14.61 -38.81 2.37
CA ASP A 336 13.29 -39.46 2.29
C ASP A 336 12.15 -38.44 2.13
N GLN A 337 12.16 -37.39 2.96
CA GLN A 337 11.20 -36.29 2.90
C GLN A 337 11.28 -35.56 1.56
N THR A 338 12.49 -35.31 1.07
CA THR A 338 12.68 -34.64 -0.23
C THR A 338 12.15 -35.50 -1.37
N THR A 339 12.41 -36.81 -1.34
CA THR A 339 11.93 -37.74 -2.36
C THR A 339 10.39 -37.79 -2.40
N HIS A 340 9.71 -37.77 -1.25
CA HIS A 340 8.25 -37.65 -1.19
C HIS A 340 7.75 -36.33 -1.78
N LYS A 341 8.37 -35.19 -1.40
CA LYS A 341 7.99 -33.87 -1.92
C LYS A 341 8.13 -33.79 -3.43
N VAL A 342 9.25 -34.27 -3.99
CA VAL A 342 9.48 -34.27 -5.44
C VAL A 342 8.42 -35.08 -6.19
N LEU A 343 8.04 -36.26 -5.68
CA LEU A 343 7.00 -37.10 -6.27
C LEU A 343 5.60 -36.46 -6.23
N GLN A 344 5.31 -35.65 -5.21
CA GLN A 344 4.03 -34.94 -5.06
C GLN A 344 3.95 -33.68 -5.92
N MET A 345 5.07 -33.00 -6.15
CA MET A 345 5.10 -31.71 -6.83
C MET A 345 4.91 -31.83 -8.35
N GLN A 346 5.47 -32.85 -9.02
CA GLN A 346 5.52 -32.86 -10.49
C GLN A 346 5.50 -34.26 -11.14
N PRO A 347 4.32 -34.91 -11.28
CA PRO A 347 4.21 -36.21 -11.93
C PRO A 347 4.60 -36.23 -13.42
N GLN A 348 4.51 -35.08 -14.10
CA GLN A 348 4.75 -34.96 -15.56
C GLN A 348 6.14 -34.44 -15.95
N ALA A 349 6.95 -33.93 -15.00
CA ALA A 349 8.27 -33.36 -15.28
C ALA A 349 9.41 -34.40 -15.26
N LEU A 350 9.20 -35.52 -14.56
CA LEU A 350 10.13 -36.65 -14.53
C LEU A 350 9.76 -37.66 -15.61
N SER A 351 10.75 -38.31 -16.21
CA SER A 351 10.46 -39.44 -17.09
C SER A 351 9.73 -40.55 -16.30
N PRO A 352 8.82 -41.31 -16.95
CA PRO A 352 8.10 -42.39 -16.28
C PRO A 352 9.01 -43.42 -15.60
N GLN A 353 10.23 -43.60 -16.14
CA GLN A 353 11.24 -44.50 -15.58
C GLN A 353 11.84 -43.95 -14.30
N THR A 354 12.23 -42.68 -14.29
CA THR A 354 12.77 -42.00 -13.11
C THR A 354 11.75 -41.95 -11.98
N TYR A 355 10.49 -41.62 -12.30
CA TYR A 355 9.40 -41.59 -11.32
C TYR A 355 9.21 -42.96 -10.63
N LYS A 356 9.16 -44.06 -11.39
CA LYS A 356 9.11 -45.42 -10.84
C LYS A 356 10.33 -45.76 -10.00
N SER A 357 11.52 -45.35 -10.43
CA SER A 357 12.76 -45.62 -9.69
C SER A 357 12.79 -44.91 -8.33
N MET A 358 12.27 -43.69 -8.24
CA MET A 358 12.16 -42.95 -6.99
C MET A 358 11.13 -43.57 -6.03
N GLN A 359 9.99 -44.02 -6.56
CA GLN A 359 9.01 -44.78 -5.76
C GLN A 359 9.59 -46.09 -5.22
N ALA A 360 10.34 -46.82 -6.05
CA ALA A 360 11.02 -48.05 -5.64
C ALA A 360 12.07 -47.77 -4.54
N ALA A 361 12.85 -46.69 -4.67
CA ALA A 361 13.83 -46.29 -3.67
C ALA A 361 13.20 -45.92 -2.32
N LEU A 362 12.05 -45.24 -2.31
CA LEU A 362 11.28 -44.97 -1.08
C LEU A 362 10.74 -46.24 -0.44
N ASN A 363 10.20 -47.17 -1.23
CA ASN A 363 9.71 -48.43 -0.69
C ASN A 363 10.87 -49.27 -0.13
N GLN A 364 12.01 -49.30 -0.83
CA GLN A 364 13.21 -49.98 -0.36
C GLN A 364 13.77 -49.35 0.92
N SER A 365 13.81 -48.02 1.03
CA SER A 365 14.34 -47.32 2.21
C SER A 365 13.58 -47.65 3.49
N ARG A 366 12.26 -47.92 3.40
CA ARG A 366 11.40 -48.27 4.54
C ARG A 366 11.70 -49.64 5.14
N HIS A 367 12.27 -50.56 4.34
CA HIS A 367 12.62 -51.91 4.78
C HIS A 367 14.07 -52.07 5.22
N MET A 368 14.86 -50.99 5.19
CA MET A 368 16.27 -51.01 5.57
C MET A 368 16.44 -50.56 7.03
N SER A 369 17.19 -51.32 7.82
CA SER A 369 17.51 -50.97 9.22
C SER A 369 18.72 -50.05 9.35
N CYS A 370 19.63 -50.06 8.36
CA CYS A 370 20.86 -49.26 8.37
C CYS A 370 20.63 -47.87 7.76
N SER A 371 20.79 -46.81 8.57
CA SER A 371 20.66 -45.41 8.13
C SER A 371 21.63 -45.02 7.02
N THR A 372 22.85 -45.58 7.03
CA THR A 372 23.85 -45.35 5.98
C THR A 372 23.36 -45.87 4.63
N SER A 373 22.89 -47.12 4.60
CA SER A 373 22.39 -47.75 3.38
C SER A 373 21.12 -47.06 2.88
N ARG A 374 20.24 -46.63 3.80
CA ARG A 374 19.06 -45.80 3.46
C ARG A 374 19.45 -44.50 2.77
N ALA A 375 20.41 -43.78 3.35
CA ALA A 375 20.88 -42.51 2.80
C ALA A 375 21.45 -42.69 1.38
N TRP A 376 22.26 -43.72 1.14
CA TRP A 376 22.81 -44.00 -0.20
C TRP A 376 21.75 -44.41 -1.23
N THR A 377 20.78 -45.25 -0.85
CA THR A 377 19.67 -45.66 -1.72
C THR A 377 18.86 -44.44 -2.18
N LEU A 378 18.49 -43.57 -1.23
CA LEU A 378 17.71 -42.36 -1.53
C LEU A 378 18.53 -41.31 -2.28
N ARG A 379 19.82 -41.16 -1.93
CA ARG A 379 20.76 -40.27 -2.62
C ARG A 379 20.83 -40.61 -4.12
N ARG A 380 21.02 -41.89 -4.45
CA ARG A 380 21.09 -42.34 -5.84
C ARG A 380 19.82 -42.03 -6.63
N ALA A 381 18.65 -42.18 -6.00
CA ALA A 381 17.38 -41.85 -6.62
C ALA A 381 17.26 -40.34 -6.90
N LEU A 382 17.66 -39.50 -5.94
CA LEU A 382 17.68 -38.05 -6.10
C LEU A 382 18.69 -37.59 -7.16
N ASP A 383 19.90 -38.17 -7.21
CA ASP A 383 20.90 -37.87 -8.26
C ASP A 383 20.38 -38.23 -9.66
N THR A 384 19.68 -39.37 -9.77
CA THR A 384 19.06 -39.80 -11.04
C THR A 384 17.96 -38.83 -11.46
N ALA A 385 17.12 -38.40 -10.51
CA ALA A 385 16.08 -37.41 -10.76
C ALA A 385 16.64 -36.04 -11.15
N TYR A 386 17.72 -35.61 -10.51
CA TYR A 386 18.41 -34.38 -10.87
C TYR A 386 18.94 -34.41 -12.30
N ALA A 387 19.58 -35.52 -12.69
CA ALA A 387 20.10 -35.72 -14.03
C ALA A 387 18.99 -35.78 -15.09
N ASP A 388 17.85 -36.39 -14.77
CA ASP A 388 16.69 -36.45 -15.67
C ASP A 388 16.09 -35.05 -15.90
N LEU A 389 15.89 -34.29 -14.82
CA LEU A 389 15.39 -32.92 -14.89
C LEU A 389 16.32 -31.97 -15.64
N SER A 390 17.64 -32.23 -15.64
CA SER A 390 18.61 -31.45 -16.40
C SER A 390 18.61 -31.70 -17.92
N LYS A 391 17.91 -32.74 -18.39
CA LYS A 391 17.79 -33.06 -19.84
C LYS A 391 16.51 -32.51 -20.48
N THR A 392 15.56 -32.07 -19.67
CA THR A 392 14.24 -31.60 -20.10
C THR A 392 14.16 -30.06 -20.17
N GLN A 393 15.22 -29.36 -19.74
CA GLN A 393 15.49 -27.94 -20.00
C GLN A 393 16.32 -27.82 -21.28
#